data_AF-A0A7X6PU28-F1
#
_entry.id   AF-A0A7X6PU28-F1
#
_cell.length_a   1.000
_cell.length_b   1.000
_cell.length_c   1.000
_cell.angle_alpha   90.00
_cell.angle_beta   90.00
_cell.angle_gamma   90.00
#
_symmetry.space_group_name_H-M   'P 1'
#
loop_
_entity.id
_entity.type
_entity.pdbx_description
1 polymer ?
#
loop_
_entity_poly.entity_id
_entity_poly.type
_entity_poly.pdbx_seq_one_letter_code
_entity_poly.pdbx_strand_id
1 'polypeptide(L)'
;MKFDTVITEDFEPPGIHVMPVSDETTALLSKSRVTTLRRIYSSPKFKTGQKTTAFRKKFFSEASSVEWNNWQWQLRNRIRDLDSLKQIINLSDD
;
A
#
# COMPACT_ATOMS: atom_id res chain seq x y z
N MET A 1 -5.62 34.24 20.35
CA MET A 1 -4.46 34.56 21.20
C MET A 1 -3.99 33.27 21.88
N LYS A 2 -2.71 32.93 21.71
CA LYS A 2 -1.87 32.05 22.57
C LYS A 2 -2.20 30.54 22.51
N PHE A 3 -1.50 29.75 21.70
CA PHE A 3 -0.14 29.16 21.84
C PHE A 3 -0.09 27.91 22.73
N ASP A 4 0.29 26.82 22.06
CA ASP A 4 1.10 25.68 22.50
C ASP A 4 0.56 24.73 23.59
N THR A 5 0.34 23.48 23.18
CA THR A 5 1.04 22.37 23.83
C THR A 5 1.41 21.34 22.76
N VAL A 6 2.69 21.42 22.41
CA VAL A 6 3.47 20.45 21.67
C VAL A 6 3.26 19.06 22.29
N ILE A 7 2.73 18.13 21.50
CA ILE A 7 2.75 16.70 21.82
C ILE A 7 4.18 16.22 21.49
N THR A 8 5.12 16.52 22.37
CA THR A 8 6.37 15.79 22.50
C THR A 8 6.20 14.85 23.69
N GLU A 9 5.38 13.83 23.51
CA GLU A 9 5.57 12.61 24.27
C GLU A 9 6.54 11.75 23.45
N ASP A 10 7.79 11.82 23.89
CA ASP A 10 8.88 10.96 23.50
C ASP A 10 8.44 9.51 23.73
N PHE A 11 8.02 8.84 22.66
CA PHE A 11 7.65 7.43 22.69
C PHE A 11 8.96 6.62 22.76
N GLU A 12 9.53 6.52 23.96
CA GLU A 12 10.62 5.59 24.21
C GLU A 12 10.07 4.16 24.03
N PRO A 13 10.60 3.35 23.09
CA PRO A 13 10.14 1.98 22.95
C PRO A 13 10.45 1.22 24.25
N PRO A 14 9.56 0.33 24.74
CA PRO A 14 9.81 -0.38 25.98
C PRO A 14 11.13 -1.14 25.87
N GLY A 15 12.08 -0.79 26.74
CA GLY A 15 13.37 -1.45 26.82
C GLY A 15 13.19 -2.96 26.96
N ILE A 16 14.05 -3.73 26.30
CA ILE A 16 14.06 -5.19 26.36
C ILE A 16 14.36 -5.60 27.81
N HIS A 17 13.32 -5.83 28.61
CA HIS A 17 13.47 -6.36 29.95
C HIS A 17 13.78 -7.85 29.83
N VAL A 18 15.08 -8.20 29.85
CA VAL A 18 15.52 -9.60 29.91
C VAL A 18 15.10 -10.16 31.26
N MET A 19 14.02 -10.93 31.30
CA MET A 19 13.70 -11.74 32.48
C MET A 19 14.64 -12.94 32.55
N PRO A 20 15.15 -13.33 33.73
CA PRO A 20 15.86 -14.59 33.88
C PRO A 20 14.89 -15.73 33.58
N VAL A 21 15.26 -16.53 32.57
CA VAL A 21 14.49 -17.68 32.08
C VAL A 21 14.53 -18.78 33.14
N SER A 22 13.39 -19.08 33.75
CA SER A 22 13.22 -20.30 34.54
C SER A 22 13.22 -21.52 33.60
N ASP A 23 13.93 -22.58 34.00
CA ASP A 23 14.31 -23.76 33.20
C ASP A 23 13.16 -24.60 32.61
N GLU A 24 11.90 -24.28 32.89
CA GLU A 24 10.74 -25.07 32.46
C GLU A 24 10.27 -24.78 31.02
N THR A 25 10.80 -23.74 30.35
CA THR A 25 10.38 -23.37 28.98
C THR A 25 11.11 -24.15 27.86
N THR A 26 12.09 -24.98 28.20
CA THR A 26 12.91 -25.71 27.22
C THR A 26 12.18 -26.86 26.52
N ALA A 27 11.06 -27.36 27.07
CA ALA A 27 10.38 -28.55 26.54
C ALA A 27 9.54 -28.30 25.28
N LEU A 28 9.06 -27.07 25.03
CA LEU A 28 8.14 -26.79 23.91
C LEU A 28 8.83 -26.28 22.63
N LEU A 29 10.14 -26.01 22.66
CA LEU A 29 10.87 -25.43 21.52
C LEU A 29 11.58 -26.48 20.63
N SER A 30 11.32 -27.77 20.81
CA SER A 30 12.05 -28.82 20.07
C SER A 30 11.42 -29.25 18.74
N LYS A 31 10.42 -28.52 18.23
CA LYS A 31 9.82 -28.83 16.92
C LYS A 31 9.48 -27.61 16.07
N SER A 32 10.38 -26.64 16.07
CA SER A 32 10.36 -25.53 15.11
C SER A 32 10.81 -26.04 13.74
N ARG A 33 9.89 -26.61 12.95
CA ARG A 33 10.15 -26.87 11.54
C ARG A 33 10.26 -25.52 10.82
N VAL A 34 11.47 -25.01 10.70
CA VAL A 34 11.81 -23.84 9.88
C VAL A 34 11.45 -24.18 8.43
N THR A 35 10.27 -23.74 8.00
CA THR A 35 9.86 -23.84 6.60
C THR A 35 10.27 -22.53 5.94
N THR A 36 11.22 -22.60 5.01
CA THR A 36 11.60 -21.45 4.20
C THR A 36 10.40 -21.02 3.36
N LEU A 37 9.75 -19.91 3.71
CA LEU A 37 8.66 -19.35 2.92
C LEU A 37 9.25 -18.89 1.57
N ARG A 38 9.04 -19.67 0.51
CA ARG A 38 9.32 -19.19 -0.84
C ARG A 38 8.39 -18.01 -1.10
N ARG A 39 8.95 -16.84 -1.37
CA ARG A 39 8.20 -15.67 -1.83
C ARG A 39 7.53 -16.04 -3.15
N ILE A 40 6.24 -16.36 -3.08
CA ILE A 40 5.43 -16.62 -4.26
C ILE A 40 5.19 -15.25 -4.91
N TYR A 41 5.90 -14.95 -5.99
CA TYR A 41 5.58 -13.82 -6.87
C TYR A 41 4.31 -14.17 -7.67
N SER A 42 3.22 -14.45 -6.98
CA SER A 42 1.91 -14.53 -7.62
C SER A 42 1.50 -13.11 -7.92
N SER A 43 1.58 -12.71 -9.19
CA SER A 43 1.03 -11.43 -9.62
C SER A 43 -0.45 -11.41 -9.21
N PRO A 44 -0.86 -10.52 -8.29
CA PRO A 44 -2.22 -10.53 -7.80
C PRO A 44 -3.16 -10.27 -8.98
N LYS A 45 -3.97 -11.28 -9.34
CA LYS A 45 -4.99 -11.18 -10.38
C LYS A 45 -6.19 -10.43 -9.79
N PHE A 46 -6.06 -9.12 -9.66
CA PHE A 46 -7.17 -8.28 -9.25
C PHE A 46 -8.25 -8.28 -10.35
N LYS A 47 -9.50 -8.56 -9.97
CA LYS A 47 -10.63 -8.48 -10.89
C LYS A 47 -10.98 -7.01 -11.11
N THR A 48 -10.67 -6.50 -12.30
CA THR A 48 -11.06 -5.14 -12.71
C THR A 48 -12.51 -5.15 -13.21
N GLY A 49 -13.35 -4.25 -12.70
CA GLY A 49 -14.76 -4.16 -13.10
C GLY A 49 -14.95 -3.65 -14.53
N GLN A 50 -16.12 -3.92 -15.13
CA GLN A 50 -16.43 -3.54 -16.52
C GLN A 50 -16.38 -2.02 -16.75
N LYS A 51 -16.84 -1.21 -15.79
CA LYS A 51 -16.76 0.26 -15.88
C LYS A 51 -15.32 0.74 -15.92
N THR A 52 -14.46 0.16 -15.07
CA THR A 52 -13.04 0.49 -15.00
C THR A 52 -12.30 0.08 -16.27
N THR A 53 -12.59 -1.09 -16.85
CA THR A 53 -11.98 -1.50 -18.12
C THR A 53 -12.44 -0.64 -19.29
N ALA A 54 -13.71 -0.23 -19.33
CA ALA A 54 -14.22 0.70 -20.33
C ALA A 54 -13.56 2.08 -20.21
N PHE A 55 -13.41 2.61 -19.00
CA PHE A 55 -12.71 3.86 -18.74
C PHE A 55 -11.25 3.80 -19.20
N ARG A 56 -10.52 2.75 -18.78
CA ARG A 56 -9.14 2.52 -19.22
C ARG A 56 -9.06 2.48 -20.74
N LYS A 57 -9.91 1.70 -21.41
CA LYS A 57 -9.88 1.61 -22.88
C LYS A 57 -10.18 2.93 -23.58
N LYS A 58 -11.02 3.79 -22.99
CA LYS A 58 -11.41 5.08 -23.58
C LYS A 58 -10.31 6.14 -23.46
N PHE A 59 -9.68 6.25 -22.29
CA PHE A 59 -8.74 7.35 -22.00
C PHE A 59 -7.27 6.90 -21.94
N PHE A 60 -7.01 5.63 -21.68
CA PHE A 60 -5.69 5.02 -21.50
C PHE A 60 -5.60 3.69 -22.28
N SER A 61 -5.83 3.75 -23.58
CA SER A 61 -5.89 2.57 -24.46
C SER A 61 -4.57 1.79 -24.51
N GLU A 62 -3.44 2.49 -24.40
CA GLU A 62 -2.09 1.92 -24.40
C GLU A 62 -1.75 1.18 -23.10
N ALA A 63 -2.43 1.50 -21.99
CA ALA A 63 -2.14 0.93 -20.68
C ALA A 63 -2.65 -0.51 -20.58
N SER A 64 -1.79 -1.45 -20.20
CA SER A 64 -2.20 -2.84 -19.91
C SER A 64 -3.03 -2.94 -18.63
N SER A 65 -3.80 -4.02 -18.47
CA SER A 65 -4.51 -4.30 -17.20
C SER A 65 -3.54 -4.48 -16.01
N VAL A 66 -2.32 -4.96 -16.27
CA VAL A 66 -1.28 -5.11 -15.22
C VAL A 66 -0.78 -3.75 -14.77
N GLU A 67 -0.51 -2.85 -15.72
CA GLU A 67 -0.08 -1.48 -15.45
C GLU A 67 -1.18 -0.68 -14.76
N TRP A 68 -2.42 -0.81 -15.22
CA TRP A 68 -3.57 -0.17 -14.61
C TRP A 68 -3.75 -0.57 -13.12
N ASN A 69 -3.46 -1.81 -12.78
CA ASN A 69 -3.51 -2.32 -11.40
C ASN A 69 -2.23 -2.02 -10.59
N ASN A 70 -1.21 -1.39 -11.18
CA ASN A 70 0.04 -1.01 -10.51
C ASN A 70 -0.04 0.45 -10.00
N TRP A 71 0.07 0.65 -8.69
CA TRP A 71 0.02 1.97 -8.07
C TRP A 71 1.15 2.90 -8.53
N GLN A 72 2.35 2.37 -8.80
CA GLN A 72 3.48 3.18 -9.29
C GLN A 72 3.18 3.73 -10.69
N TRP A 73 2.54 2.91 -11.52
CA TRP A 73 2.11 3.31 -12.87
C TRP A 73 1.01 4.38 -12.77
N GLN A 74 0.04 4.23 -11.86
CA GLN A 74 -1.01 5.22 -11.65
C GLN A 74 -0.44 6.58 -11.22
N LEU A 75 0.54 6.60 -10.30
CA LEU A 75 1.18 7.86 -9.88
C LEU A 75 1.98 8.53 -10.99
N ARG A 76 2.61 7.72 -11.86
CA ARG A 76 3.35 8.22 -13.02
C ARG A 76 2.42 8.86 -14.05
N ASN A 77 1.27 8.23 -14.31
CA ASN A 77 0.24 8.67 -15.27
C ASN A 77 -0.88 9.51 -14.64
N ARG A 78 -0.63 10.12 -13.47
CA ARG A 78 -1.62 10.96 -12.80
C ARG A 78 -1.94 12.20 -13.62
N ILE A 79 -3.22 12.57 -13.67
CA ILE A 79 -3.70 13.80 -14.31
C ILE A 79 -3.33 14.98 -13.40
N ARG A 80 -2.55 15.92 -13.93
CA ARG A 80 -2.07 17.12 -13.17
C ARG A 80 -2.44 18.42 -13.83
N ASP A 81 -2.92 18.34 -15.05
CA ASP A 81 -3.13 19.46 -15.94
C ASP A 81 -4.62 19.63 -16.21
N LEU A 82 -5.05 20.88 -16.37
CA LEU A 82 -6.47 21.21 -16.56
C LEU A 82 -6.98 20.73 -17.91
N ASP A 83 -6.19 20.84 -18.98
CA ASP A 83 -6.61 20.36 -20.30
C ASP A 83 -6.77 18.84 -20.31
N SER A 84 -5.86 18.15 -19.64
CA SER A 84 -5.96 16.69 -19.43
C SER A 84 -7.21 16.30 -18.62
N LEU A 85 -7.59 17.12 -17.64
CA LEU A 85 -8.80 16.88 -16.84
C LEU A 85 -10.08 17.15 -17.65
N LYS A 86 -10.12 18.23 -18.44
CA LYS A 86 -11.24 18.59 -19.34
C LYS A 86 -11.58 17.49 -20.34
N GLN A 87 -10.59 16.73 -20.79
CA GLN A 87 -10.83 15.61 -21.72
C GLN A 87 -11.60 14.45 -21.07
N ILE A 88 -11.50 14.31 -19.75
CA ILE A 88 -12.03 13.16 -19.00
C ILE A 88 -13.37 13.50 -18.34
N ILE A 89 -13.47 14.70 -17.79
CA ILE A 89 -14.68 15.20 -17.12
C ILE A 89 -15.10 16.55 -17.71
N ASN A 90 -16.41 16.80 -17.76
CA ASN A 90 -16.91 18.11 -18.14
C ASN A 90 -16.65 19.10 -17.00
N LEU A 91 -15.82 20.12 -17.26
CA LEU A 91 -15.60 21.21 -16.31
C LEU A 91 -16.69 22.26 -16.46
N SER A 92 -17.07 22.89 -15.35
CA SER A 92 -17.93 24.08 -15.36
C SER A 92 -17.08 25.33 -15.59
N ASP A 93 -17.63 26.31 -16.31
CA ASP A 93 -17.11 27.68 -16.37
C ASP A 93 -17.53 28.41 -15.08
N ASP A 94 -16.59 28.64 -14.17
CA ASP A 94 -16.73 29.63 -13.07
C ASP A 94 -15.72 30.76 -13.31
#